data_AF-A0A943VX39-F1
#
_entry.id   AF-A0A943VX39-F1
#
_cell.length_a   1.000
_cell.length_b   1.000
_cell.length_c   1.000
_cell.angle_alpha   90.00
_cell.angle_beta   90.00
_cell.angle_gamma   90.00
#
_symmetry.space_group_name_H-M   'P 1'
#
loop_
_entity.id
_entity.type
_entity.pdbx_description
1 polymer ?
#
loop_
_entity_poly.entity_id
_entity_poly.type
_entity_poly.pdbx_seq_one_letter_code
_entity_poly.pdbx_strand_id
1 'polypeptide(L)'
;MYKKLIAGEFGLRDTFWKYGVMGTLLGLFVVKLFGSLLAPKLAGVSIYKYFTVYFNPLTMDTGIVVYTVCYLTSLFVFVAYNISMVLAVWRSAAAYERSPWLRHIARLMMLLIVYTCFRLIF
;
A
#
# COMPACT_ATOMS: atom_id res chain seq x y z
N MET A 1 1.71 -19.12 0.69
CA MET A 1 2.40 -18.27 1.69
C MET A 1 1.52 -17.12 2.18
N TYR A 2 0.95 -16.29 1.30
CA TYR A 2 0.04 -15.19 1.66
C TYR A 2 -1.21 -15.60 2.47
N LYS A 3 -1.84 -16.74 2.12
CA LYS A 3 -2.97 -17.30 2.90
C LYS A 3 -2.61 -17.57 4.36
N LYS A 4 -1.38 -18.06 4.63
CA LYS A 4 -0.87 -18.33 5.98
C LYS A 4 -0.63 -17.05 6.79
N LEU A 5 -0.18 -15.99 6.11
CA LEU A 5 -0.02 -14.65 6.69
C LEU A 5 -1.37 -14.09 7.17
N ILE A 6 -2.39 -14.14 6.31
CA ILE A 6 -3.73 -13.67 6.65
C ILE A 6 -4.37 -14.55 7.72
N ALA A 7 -4.09 -15.85 7.73
CA ALA A 7 -4.55 -16.76 8.78
C ALA A 7 -3.91 -16.47 10.15
N GLY A 8 -2.83 -15.68 10.21
CA GLY A 8 -2.12 -15.39 11.46
C GLY A 8 -1.29 -16.57 11.95
N GLU A 9 -0.92 -17.49 11.05
CA GLU A 9 -0.09 -18.67 11.37
C GLU A 9 1.38 -18.30 11.60
N PHE A 10 1.80 -17.09 11.23
CA PHE A 10 3.14 -16.57 11.50
C PHE A 10 3.22 -15.89 12.86
N GLY A 11 4.37 -16.00 13.51
CA GLY A 11 4.63 -15.33 14.78
C GLY A 11 4.48 -13.80 14.66
N LEU A 12 3.97 -13.16 15.72
CA LEU A 12 3.71 -11.71 15.76
C LEU A 12 4.90 -10.86 15.30
N ARG A 13 6.13 -11.26 15.70
CA ARG A 13 7.37 -10.56 15.31
C ARG A 13 7.57 -10.54 13.80
N ASP A 14 7.42 -11.68 13.13
CA ASP A 14 7.66 -11.80 11.69
C ASP A 14 6.54 -11.12 10.91
N THR A 15 5.29 -11.33 11.33
CA THR A 15 4.12 -10.65 10.74
C THR A 15 4.26 -9.13 10.83
N PHE A 16 4.72 -8.60 11.97
CA PHE A 16 4.87 -7.16 12.17
C PHE A 16 6.08 -6.59 11.41
N TRP A 17 7.29 -7.12 11.60
CA TRP A 17 8.51 -6.51 11.06
C TRP A 17 8.71 -6.80 9.57
N LYS A 18 8.69 -8.07 9.20
CA LYS A 18 9.05 -8.50 7.84
C LYS A 18 7.93 -8.19 6.85
N TYR A 19 6.69 -8.50 7.23
CA TYR A 19 5.55 -8.33 6.35
C TYR A 19 4.85 -6.99 6.56
N GLY A 20 4.69 -6.53 7.81
CA GLY A 20 4.11 -5.22 8.10
C GLY A 20 5.04 -4.09 7.69
N VAL A 21 6.09 -3.84 8.46
CA VAL A 21 6.98 -2.68 8.26
C VAL A 21 7.67 -2.73 6.89
N MET A 22 8.44 -3.78 6.62
CA MET A 22 9.19 -3.87 5.35
C MET A 22 8.28 -3.96 4.13
N GLY A 23 7.22 -4.77 4.20
CA GLY A 23 6.28 -4.92 3.09
C GLY A 23 5.53 -3.64 2.78
N THR A 24 5.06 -2.92 3.80
CA THR A 24 4.40 -1.62 3.60
C THR A 24 5.38 -0.55 3.08
N LEU A 25 6.63 -0.51 3.55
CA LEU A 25 7.63 0.43 3.02
C LEU A 25 7.97 0.15 1.55
N LEU A 26 8.13 -1.12 1.18
CA LEU A 26 8.38 -1.51 -0.21
C LEU A 26 7.19 -1.16 -1.10
N GLY A 27 5.96 -1.42 -0.64
CA GLY A 27 4.75 -1.01 -1.35
C GLY A 27 4.66 0.50 -1.54
N LEU A 28 4.98 1.28 -0.50
CA LEU A 28 5.03 2.74 -0.58
C LEU A 28 6.05 3.22 -1.62
N PHE A 29 7.24 2.61 -1.63
CA PHE A 29 8.28 2.93 -2.62
C PHE A 29 7.79 2.69 -4.05
N VAL A 30 7.14 1.55 -4.32
CA VAL A 30 6.62 1.22 -5.66
C VAL A 30 5.54 2.22 -6.10
N VAL A 31 4.59 2.55 -5.23
CA VAL A 31 3.54 3.54 -5.53
C VAL A 31 4.15 4.91 -5.82
N LYS A 32 5.12 5.34 -5.01
CA LYS A 32 5.84 6.61 -5.24
C LYS A 32 6.66 6.62 -6.51
N LEU A 33 7.30 5.50 -6.86
CA LEU A 33 8.07 5.38 -8.09
C LEU A 33 7.17 5.61 -9.30
N PHE A 34 6.04 4.89 -9.41
CA PHE A 34 5.11 5.09 -10.53
C PHE A 34 4.46 6.47 -10.51
N GLY A 35 4.13 7.01 -9.34
CA GLY A 35 3.64 8.39 -9.21
C GLY A 35 4.66 9.43 -9.71
N SER A 36 5.94 9.24 -9.39
CA SER A 36 7.01 10.15 -9.83
C SER A 36 7.30 10.08 -11.33
N LEU A 37 7.10 8.91 -11.96
CA LEU A 37 7.22 8.75 -13.42
C LEU A 37 6.02 9.36 -14.15
N LEU A 38 4.84 9.33 -13.54
CA LEU A 38 3.60 9.87 -14.10
C LEU A 38 3.48 11.40 -13.93
N ALA A 39 3.94 11.95 -12.80
CA ALA A 39 3.84 13.37 -12.47
C ALA A 39 4.37 14.34 -13.56
N PRO A 40 5.58 14.18 -14.12
CA PRO A 40 6.07 15.09 -15.16
C PRO A 40 5.25 14.99 -16.45
N LYS A 41 4.70 13.82 -16.74
CA LYS A 41 3.87 13.58 -17.92
C LYS A 41 2.47 14.21 -17.82
N LEU A 42 1.95 14.34 -16.60
CA LEU A 42 0.67 15.02 -16.34
C LEU A 42 0.80 16.55 -16.28
N ALA A 43 2.02 17.11 -16.21
CA ALA A 43 2.27 18.55 -16.18
C ALA A 43 1.42 19.34 -15.17
N GLY A 44 1.18 18.75 -13.98
CA GLY A 44 0.35 19.36 -12.92
C GLY A 44 -1.16 19.21 -13.09
N VAL A 45 -1.63 18.51 -14.13
CA VAL A 45 -3.03 18.14 -14.30
C VAL A 45 -3.33 16.87 -13.50
N SER A 46 -4.49 16.80 -12.84
CA SER A 46 -4.88 15.56 -12.15
C SER A 46 -5.18 14.45 -13.16
N ILE A 47 -4.91 13.19 -12.80
CA ILE A 47 -5.24 12.01 -13.64
C ILE A 47 -6.71 12.08 -14.11
N TYR A 48 -7.62 12.37 -13.18
CA TYR A 48 -9.06 12.49 -13.49
C TYR A 48 -9.32 13.55 -14.56
N LYS A 49 -8.74 14.75 -14.42
CA LYS A 49 -8.94 15.84 -15.38
C LYS A 49 -8.28 15.53 -16.73
N TYR A 50 -7.14 14.84 -16.74
CA TYR A 50 -6.49 14.38 -17.98
C TYR A 50 -7.42 13.47 -18.78
N PHE A 51 -7.97 12.43 -18.15
CA PHE A 51 -8.80 11.43 -18.84
C PHE A 51 -10.22 11.90 -19.18
N THR A 52 -10.72 12.96 -18.55
CA THR A 52 -12.07 13.50 -18.81
C THR A 52 -12.09 14.69 -19.77
N VAL A 53 -11.03 15.50 -19.80
CA VAL A 53 -11.01 16.76 -20.57
C VAL A 53 -10.00 16.74 -21.72
N TYR A 54 -8.85 16.11 -21.54
CA TYR A 54 -7.72 16.22 -22.47
C TYR A 54 -7.43 14.93 -23.26
N PHE A 55 -7.99 13.80 -22.83
CA PHE A 55 -7.73 12.52 -23.47
C PHE A 55 -8.39 12.45 -24.83
N ASN A 56 -7.59 12.20 -25.86
CA ASN A 56 -8.04 11.91 -27.21
C ASN A 56 -7.52 10.52 -27.62
N PRO A 57 -8.41 9.54 -27.88
CA PRO A 57 -8.02 8.17 -28.24
C PRO A 57 -7.16 8.09 -29.51
N LEU A 58 -7.30 9.06 -30.43
CA LEU A 58 -6.61 9.06 -31.72
C LEU A 58 -5.18 9.61 -31.65
N THR A 59 -4.85 10.39 -30.60
CA THR A 59 -3.54 11.04 -30.43
C THR A 59 -3.00 10.85 -29.02
N MET A 60 -3.27 9.70 -28.39
CA MET A 60 -2.89 9.49 -26.99
C MET A 60 -1.38 9.27 -26.83
N ASP A 61 -0.79 9.87 -25.78
CA ASP A 61 0.54 9.47 -25.32
C ASP A 61 0.39 8.13 -24.59
N THR A 62 0.82 7.05 -25.24
CA THR A 62 0.78 5.69 -24.67
C THR A 62 1.51 5.61 -23.33
N GLY A 63 2.55 6.41 -23.12
CA GLY A 63 3.27 6.47 -21.85
C GLY A 63 2.40 6.94 -20.70
N ILE A 64 1.55 7.95 -20.90
CA ILE A 64 0.64 8.47 -19.85
C ILE A 64 -0.35 7.38 -19.43
N VAL A 65 -0.89 6.66 -20.41
CA VAL A 65 -1.85 5.58 -20.16
C VAL A 65 -1.19 4.44 -19.38
N VAL A 66 -0.02 3.97 -19.84
CA VAL A 66 0.71 2.88 -19.18
C VAL A 66 1.08 3.25 -17.75
N TYR A 67 1.69 4.43 -17.54
CA TYR A 67 2.07 4.86 -16.18
C TYR A 67 0.86 5.11 -15.28
N THR A 68 -0.26 5.57 -15.82
CA THR A 68 -1.51 5.70 -15.07
C THR A 68 -2.03 4.35 -14.62
N VAL A 69 -2.07 3.36 -15.53
CA VAL A 69 -2.49 2.00 -15.17
C VAL A 69 -1.55 1.41 -14.12
N CYS A 70 -0.23 1.49 -14.32
CA CYS A 70 0.75 1.02 -13.34
C CYS A 70 0.59 1.70 -11.97
N TYR A 71 0.41 3.02 -11.95
CA TYR A 71 0.18 3.77 -10.72
C TYR A 71 -1.11 3.32 -10.01
N LEU A 72 -2.24 3.27 -10.71
CA LEU A 72 -3.53 2.87 -10.13
C LEU A 72 -3.54 1.41 -9.67
N THR A 73 -2.95 0.49 -10.45
CA THR A 73 -2.81 -0.91 -10.05
C THR A 73 -1.90 -1.04 -8.83
N SER A 74 -0.76 -0.35 -8.80
CA SER A 74 0.14 -0.38 -7.64
C SER A 74 -0.53 0.20 -6.39
N LEU A 75 -1.30 1.29 -6.53
CA LEU A 75 -2.06 1.89 -5.45
C LEU A 75 -3.13 0.95 -4.92
N PHE A 76 -3.88 0.28 -5.81
CA PHE A 76 -4.89 -0.70 -5.43
C PHE A 76 -4.28 -1.88 -4.68
N VAL A 77 -3.20 -2.46 -5.20
CA VAL A 77 -2.48 -3.57 -4.56
C VAL A 77 -1.93 -3.12 -3.20
N PHE A 78 -1.40 -1.90 -3.10
CA PHE A 78 -0.91 -1.33 -1.85
C PHE A 78 -2.02 -1.20 -0.81
N VAL A 79 -3.19 -0.68 -1.18
CA VAL A 79 -4.35 -0.56 -0.27
C VAL A 79 -4.78 -1.96 0.20
N ALA A 80 -4.97 -2.91 -0.71
CA ALA A 80 -5.36 -4.28 -0.39
C ALA A 80 -4.32 -4.98 0.52
N TYR A 81 -3.03 -4.72 0.29
CA TYR A 81 -1.94 -5.22 1.12
C TYR A 81 -2.02 -4.69 2.55
N ASN A 82 -2.18 -3.37 2.72
CA ASN A 82 -2.26 -2.77 4.05
C ASN A 82 -3.49 -3.23 4.84
N ILE A 83 -4.65 -3.38 4.20
CA ILE A 83 -5.84 -3.96 4.83
C ILE A 83 -5.54 -5.38 5.31
N SER A 84 -4.92 -6.20 4.45
CA SER A 84 -4.55 -7.57 4.78
C SER A 84 -3.53 -7.64 5.91
N MET A 85 -2.59 -6.71 5.96
CA MET A 85 -1.59 -6.62 7.02
C MET A 85 -2.21 -6.23 8.36
N VAL A 86 -3.15 -5.28 8.39
CA VAL A 86 -3.88 -4.93 9.61
C VAL A 86 -4.60 -6.17 10.15
N LEU A 87 -5.32 -6.91 9.30
CA LEU A 87 -6.00 -8.14 9.69
C LEU A 87 -5.03 -9.24 10.18
N ALA A 88 -3.92 -9.44 9.45
CA ALA A 88 -2.90 -10.43 9.79
C ALA A 88 -2.26 -10.13 11.15
N VAL A 89 -1.90 -8.86 11.41
CA VAL A 89 -1.34 -8.45 12.71
C VAL A 89 -2.40 -8.53 13.79
N TRP A 90 -3.66 -8.23 13.50
CA TRP A 90 -4.74 -8.34 14.50
C TRP A 90 -4.93 -9.78 14.98
N ARG A 91 -4.92 -10.74 14.04
CA ARG A 91 -5.01 -12.18 14.29
C ARG A 91 -3.77 -12.74 14.97
N SER A 92 -2.58 -12.41 14.46
CA SER A 92 -1.30 -12.84 15.05
C SER A 92 -1.14 -12.30 16.47
N ALA A 93 -1.59 -11.06 16.72
CA ALA A 93 -1.58 -10.48 18.06
C ALA A 93 -2.64 -11.09 18.97
N ALA A 94 -3.74 -11.63 18.43
CA ALA A 94 -4.76 -12.32 19.22
C ALA A 94 -4.25 -13.66 19.78
N ALA A 95 -3.43 -14.38 19.02
CA ALA A 95 -2.78 -15.61 19.43
C ALA A 95 -1.51 -15.40 20.28
N TYR A 96 -1.14 -14.14 20.57
CA TYR A 96 0.05 -13.81 21.35
C TYR A 96 -0.24 -13.80 22.85
N GLU A 97 0.19 -14.84 23.56
CA GLU A 97 -0.09 -15.03 24.99
C GLU A 97 0.96 -14.44 25.94
N ARG A 98 2.17 -14.12 25.44
CA ARG A 98 3.29 -13.72 26.31
C ARG A 98 3.09 -12.36 27.01
N SER A 99 2.42 -11.41 26.36
CA SER A 99 2.19 -10.09 26.96
C SER A 99 0.99 -9.37 26.31
N PRO A 100 0.00 -8.94 27.11
CA PRO A 100 -1.16 -8.21 26.61
C PRO A 100 -0.78 -6.79 26.11
N TRP A 101 0.21 -6.15 26.72
CA TRP A 101 0.70 -4.83 26.30
C TRP A 101 1.30 -4.85 24.89
N LEU A 102 2.17 -5.82 24.60
CA LEU A 102 2.78 -6.00 23.27
C LEU A 102 1.74 -6.23 22.17
N ARG A 103 0.65 -6.94 22.48
CA ARG A 103 -0.48 -7.15 21.56
C ARG A 103 -1.15 -5.83 21.18
N HIS A 104 -1.42 -4.95 22.13
CA HIS A 104 -2.05 -3.66 21.85
C HIS A 104 -1.11 -2.71 21.12
N ILE A 105 0.17 -2.66 21.53
CA ILE A 105 1.19 -1.84 20.87
C ILE A 105 1.36 -2.23 19.40
N ALA A 106 1.47 -3.52 19.09
CA ALA A 106 1.63 -3.98 17.70
C ALA A 106 0.45 -3.56 16.81
N ARG A 107 -0.78 -3.59 17.32
CA ARG A 107 -1.98 -3.14 16.59
C ARG A 107 -1.96 -1.64 16.34
N LEU A 108 -1.68 -0.85 17.38
CA LEU A 108 -1.60 0.60 17.28
C LEU A 108 -0.48 1.04 16.32
N MET A 109 0.69 0.42 16.42
CA MET A 109 1.81 0.72 15.54
C MET A 109 1.51 0.40 14.08
N MET A 110 0.84 -0.73 13.78
CA MET A 110 0.44 -1.01 12.40
C MET A 110 -0.53 0.03 11.86
N LEU A 111 -1.53 0.45 12.64
CA LEU A 111 -2.45 1.51 12.22
C LEU A 111 -1.72 2.82 11.96
N LEU A 112 -0.77 3.20 12.83
CA LEU A 112 0.06 4.39 12.65
C LEU A 112 0.91 4.31 11.38
N ILE A 113 1.58 3.18 11.14
CA ILE A 113 2.41 3.00 9.92
C ILE A 113 1.55 3.11 8.67
N VAL A 114 0.40 2.43 8.64
CA VAL A 114 -0.53 2.48 7.51
C VAL A 114 -0.98 3.93 7.29
N TYR A 115 -1.42 4.61 8.34
CA TYR A 115 -1.84 6.02 8.28
C TYR A 115 -0.74 6.94 7.74
N THR A 116 0.49 6.82 8.27
CA THR A 116 1.63 7.62 7.79
C THR A 116 1.93 7.34 6.33
N CYS A 117 1.84 6.09 5.88
CA CYS A 117 2.07 5.76 4.48
C CYS A 117 1.01 6.34 3.56
N PHE A 118 -0.27 6.31 3.95
CA PHE A 118 -1.34 6.96 3.21
C PHE A 118 -1.12 8.48 3.10
N ARG A 119 -0.73 9.13 4.21
CA ARG A 119 -0.41 10.56 4.27
C ARG A 119 0.85 10.95 3.49
N LEU A 120 1.68 9.98 3.10
CA LEU A 120 2.85 10.22 2.26
C LEU A 120 2.56 10.06 0.76
N ILE A 121 1.41 9.50 0.40
CA ILE A 121 0.96 9.29 -0.98
C ILE A 121 0.01 10.41 -1.42
N PHE A 122 -0.93 10.79 -0.55
CA PHE A 122 -1.89 11.87 -0.75
C PHE A 122 -1.42 13.16 -0.10
#